data_AF-A0A8T9SAK3-F1
#
_entry.id   AF-A0A8T9SAK3-F1
#
_cell.length_a   1.000
_cell.length_b   1.000
_cell.length_c   1.000
_cell.angle_alpha   90.00
_cell.angle_beta   90.00
_cell.angle_gamma   90.00
#
_symmetry.space_group_name_H-M   'P 1'
#
loop_
_entity.id
_entity.type
_entity.pdbx_description
1 polymer ?
#
loop_
_entity_poly.entity_id
_entity_poly.type
_entity_poly.pdbx_seq_one_letter_code
_entity_poly.pdbx_strand_id
1 'polypeptide(L)'
;MKYSQLIWAALVLLVLNSGVAQAQTKLPPRRPGGAVPARAKLAANGEGVKDGLTMQKGRVILTELGVTNPLTADKQLLNGTTISTTGLVTAKDGTTTQINEGDHVSLSGRVTSRRAIMEADSIAKITSYDALHPGKRKKMEEAREKKEKAKLKREEEKIKAKEKAAKRKR
;
A
#
# COMPACT_ATOMS: atom_id res chain seq x y z
N MET A 1 5.09 64.36 67.78
CA MET A 1 4.43 64.15 66.47
C MET A 1 5.26 63.25 65.52
N LYS A 2 5.83 62.12 65.99
CA LYS A 2 6.67 61.24 65.15
C LYS A 2 6.02 59.90 64.77
N TYR A 3 4.91 59.53 65.41
CA TYR A 3 4.19 58.28 65.15
C TYR A 3 3.18 58.35 63.99
N SER A 4 2.74 59.55 63.60
CA SER A 4 1.80 59.73 62.47
C SER A 4 2.43 59.38 61.11
N GLN A 5 3.72 59.70 60.94
CA GLN A 5 4.48 59.40 59.72
C GLN A 5 4.74 57.89 59.53
N LEU A 6 4.94 57.16 60.64
CA LEU A 6 5.13 55.70 60.61
C LEU A 6 3.83 54.94 60.29
N ILE A 7 2.67 55.45 60.72
CA ILE A 7 1.37 54.86 60.42
C ILE A 7 1.02 55.06 58.94
N TRP A 8 1.34 56.22 58.36
CA TRP A 8 1.15 56.46 56.93
C TRP A 8 2.08 55.60 56.06
N ALA A 9 3.35 55.42 56.47
CA ALA A 9 4.29 54.56 55.77
C ALA A 9 3.85 53.07 55.79
N ALA A 10 3.32 52.58 56.91
CA ALA A 10 2.80 51.22 57.02
C ALA A 10 1.54 51.00 56.16
N LEU A 11 0.69 52.03 56.01
CA LEU A 11 -0.53 51.97 55.21
C LEU A 11 -0.23 51.99 53.70
N VAL A 12 0.81 52.71 53.26
CA VAL A 12 1.29 52.69 51.86
C VAL A 12 1.94 51.34 51.52
N LEU A 13 2.68 50.73 52.44
CA LEU A 13 3.32 49.43 52.23
C LEU A 13 2.32 48.26 52.15
N LEU A 14 1.14 48.40 52.76
CA LEU A 14 0.09 47.38 52.71
C LEU A 14 -0.74 47.43 51.41
N VAL A 15 -0.83 48.60 50.76
CA VAL A 15 -1.55 48.77 49.48
C VAL A 15 -0.72 48.29 48.28
N LEU A 16 0.61 48.26 48.39
CA LEU A 16 1.49 47.82 47.30
C LEU A 16 1.55 46.29 47.11
N ASN A 17 1.04 45.49 48.05
CA ASN A 17 1.10 44.01 48.00
C ASN A 17 -0.21 43.31 47.58
N SER A 18 -1.29 44.04 47.24
CA SER A 18 -2.57 43.44 46.81
C SER A 18 -2.64 43.12 45.31
N GLY A 19 -1.51 43.06 44.61
CA GLY A 19 -1.43 42.97 43.15
C GLY A 19 -0.98 41.62 42.57
N VAL A 20 -1.07 40.50 43.29
CA VAL A 20 -0.78 39.17 42.70
C VAL A 20 -1.98 38.64 41.93
N ALA A 21 -1.81 38.67 40.61
CA ALA A 21 -2.65 38.13 39.58
C ALA A 21 -3.17 36.70 39.88
N GLN A 22 -4.48 36.54 39.77
CA GLN A 22 -5.10 35.30 39.30
C GLN A 22 -5.84 35.66 38.01
N ALA A 23 -5.08 35.83 36.92
CA ALA A 23 -5.63 35.77 35.57
C ALA A 23 -6.04 34.32 35.28
N GLN A 24 -7.12 33.87 35.93
CA GLN A 24 -7.73 32.58 35.66
C GLN A 24 -8.53 32.74 34.37
N THR A 25 -7.88 32.41 33.25
CA THR A 25 -8.49 32.40 31.94
C THR A 25 -9.65 31.41 31.94
N LYS A 26 -10.88 31.93 32.13
CA LYS A 26 -12.10 31.21 31.81
C LYS A 26 -12.01 30.80 30.35
N LEU A 27 -11.68 29.54 30.10
CA LEU A 27 -11.83 28.91 28.80
C LEU A 27 -13.27 29.18 28.33
N PRO A 28 -13.47 29.69 27.10
CA PRO A 28 -14.81 29.93 26.59
C PRO A 28 -15.61 28.62 26.63
N PRO A 29 -16.91 28.67 26.97
CA PRO A 29 -17.75 27.48 27.00
C PRO A 29 -17.72 26.81 25.62
N ARG A 30 -17.18 25.58 25.58
CA ARG A 30 -17.23 24.74 24.38
C ARG A 30 -18.70 24.52 24.07
N ARG A 31 -19.15 25.06 22.94
CA ARG A 31 -20.49 24.88 22.37
C ARG A 31 -20.83 23.37 22.39
N PRO A 32 -21.93 22.94 23.04
CA PRO A 32 -22.37 21.54 22.95
C PRO A 32 -22.87 21.33 21.52
N GLY A 33 -22.03 20.78 20.67
CA GLY A 33 -22.26 20.69 19.22
C GLY A 33 -21.02 20.88 18.36
N GLY A 34 -19.90 21.33 18.95
CA GLY A 34 -18.58 21.30 18.32
C GLY A 34 -17.95 19.90 18.37
N ALA A 35 -18.66 18.88 17.90
CA ALA A 35 -18.05 17.62 17.57
C ALA A 35 -17.10 17.88 16.39
N VAL A 36 -15.81 18.06 16.68
CA VAL A 36 -14.77 17.76 15.70
C VAL A 36 -15.14 16.37 15.17
N PRO A 37 -15.43 16.17 13.87
CA PRO A 37 -15.76 14.85 13.40
C PRO A 37 -14.61 13.96 13.84
N ALA A 38 -14.90 13.00 14.72
CA ALA A 38 -13.93 12.00 15.11
C ALA A 38 -13.35 11.49 13.80
N ARG A 39 -12.04 11.73 13.58
CA ARG A 39 -11.34 11.24 12.38
C ARG A 39 -11.83 9.83 12.18
N ALA A 40 -12.55 9.61 11.09
CA ALA A 40 -13.15 8.32 10.81
C ALA A 40 -12.00 7.32 10.89
N LYS A 41 -11.99 6.49 11.94
CA LYS A 41 -11.14 5.31 11.99
C LYS A 41 -11.77 4.38 10.97
N LEU A 42 -11.43 4.60 9.70
CA LEU A 42 -11.77 3.71 8.62
C LEU A 42 -11.22 2.36 9.02
N ALA A 43 -12.13 1.38 9.04
CA ALA A 43 -11.93 0.05 9.53
C ALA A 43 -10.57 -0.49 9.09
N ALA A 44 -9.77 -0.91 10.07
CA ALA A 44 -8.68 -1.84 9.86
C ALA A 44 -9.30 -3.15 9.39
N ASN A 45 -9.64 -3.22 8.11
CA ASN A 45 -10.07 -4.43 7.45
C ASN A 45 -8.85 -5.34 7.32
N GLY A 46 -8.52 -6.04 8.41
CA GLY A 46 -7.91 -7.38 8.44
C GLY A 46 -6.54 -7.62 7.82
N GLU A 47 -5.98 -6.69 7.05
CA GLU A 47 -4.67 -6.81 6.43
C GLU A 47 -3.93 -5.51 6.78
N GLY A 48 -2.79 -5.62 7.46
CA GLY A 48 -1.94 -4.47 7.72
C GLY A 48 -1.52 -3.84 6.40
N VAL A 49 -2.25 -2.80 5.97
CA VAL A 49 -1.95 -2.10 4.72
C VAL A 49 -0.56 -1.52 4.90
N LYS A 50 0.39 -2.03 4.11
CA LYS A 50 1.76 -1.54 4.14
C LYS A 50 1.74 -0.07 3.76
N ASP A 51 2.38 0.75 4.58
CA ASP A 51 2.58 2.16 4.25
C ASP A 51 3.27 2.29 2.88
N GLY A 52 2.83 3.28 2.12
CA GLY A 52 3.26 3.50 0.76
C GLY A 52 2.15 4.00 -0.14
N LEU A 53 2.47 4.11 -1.43
CA LEU A 53 1.55 4.51 -2.47
C LEU A 53 1.06 3.27 -3.21
N THR A 54 -0.22 3.22 -3.51
CA THR A 54 -0.81 2.15 -4.31
C THR A 54 -1.66 2.74 -5.42
N MET A 55 -1.64 2.13 -6.59
CA MET A 55 -2.61 2.47 -7.63
C MET A 55 -3.90 1.70 -7.36
N GLN A 56 -4.98 2.42 -7.07
CA GLN A 56 -6.30 1.84 -6.87
C GLN A 56 -7.36 2.60 -7.64
N LYS A 57 -8.16 1.88 -8.44
CA LYS A 57 -9.21 2.41 -9.30
C LYS A 57 -8.69 3.54 -10.20
N GLY A 58 -7.47 3.39 -10.73
CA GLY A 58 -6.82 4.39 -11.58
C GLY A 58 -6.42 5.69 -10.88
N ARG A 59 -6.40 5.72 -9.54
CA ARG A 59 -5.88 6.85 -8.75
C ARG A 59 -4.76 6.37 -7.84
N VAL A 60 -3.75 7.23 -7.67
CA VAL A 60 -2.70 6.98 -6.70
C VAL A 60 -3.23 7.29 -5.30
N ILE A 61 -3.11 6.32 -4.42
CA ILE A 61 -3.53 6.41 -3.03
C ILE A 61 -2.30 6.31 -2.15
N LEU A 62 -2.08 7.33 -1.33
CA LEU A 62 -1.06 7.35 -0.29
C LEU A 62 -1.63 6.79 1.00
N THR A 63 -1.02 5.74 1.53
CA THR A 63 -1.29 5.21 2.87
C THR A 63 -0.10 5.48 3.77
N GLU A 64 -0.31 6.26 4.82
CA GLU A 64 0.70 6.59 5.83
C GLU A 64 0.09 6.42 7.23
N LEU A 65 0.74 5.65 8.10
CA LEU A 65 0.28 5.40 9.47
C LEU A 65 -1.16 4.86 9.51
N GLY A 66 -1.51 4.01 8.53
CA GLY A 66 -2.85 3.45 8.35
C GLY A 66 -3.92 4.46 7.90
N VAL A 67 -3.53 5.70 7.54
CA VAL A 67 -4.43 6.70 6.95
C VAL A 67 -4.25 6.70 5.45
N THR A 68 -5.34 6.41 4.75
CA THR A 68 -5.37 6.26 3.30
C THR A 68 -6.02 7.49 2.66
N ASN A 69 -5.24 8.27 1.89
CA ASN A 69 -5.70 9.47 1.20
C ASN A 69 -5.35 9.42 -0.30
N PRO A 70 -6.24 9.88 -1.20
CA PRO A 70 -5.90 10.03 -2.60
C PRO A 70 -4.82 11.10 -2.77
N LEU A 71 -3.89 10.87 -3.68
CA LEU A 71 -2.85 11.83 -4.03
C LEU A 71 -3.44 12.92 -4.95
N THR A 72 -3.42 14.17 -4.50
CA THR A 72 -3.97 15.32 -5.26
C THR A 72 -2.91 16.15 -5.96
N ALA A 73 -1.65 16.02 -5.54
CA ALA A 73 -0.51 16.73 -6.11
C ALA A 73 0.69 15.79 -6.14
N ASP A 74 1.62 16.06 -7.05
CA ASP A 74 2.84 15.28 -7.18
C ASP A 74 3.64 15.37 -5.87
N LYS A 75 4.08 14.22 -5.36
CA LYS A 75 4.77 14.12 -4.08
C LYS A 75 6.18 13.60 -4.30
N GLN A 76 7.15 14.35 -3.78
CA GLN A 76 8.52 13.88 -3.68
C GLN A 76 8.69 13.10 -2.36
N LEU A 77 9.21 11.89 -2.48
CA LEU A 77 9.59 11.04 -1.35
C LEU A 77 10.96 11.46 -0.79
N LEU A 78 11.24 11.04 0.45
CA LEU A 78 12.51 11.33 1.16
C LEU A 78 13.75 10.85 0.41
N ASN A 79 13.61 9.80 -0.39
CA ASN A 79 14.69 9.24 -1.21
C ASN A 79 14.95 10.02 -2.51
N GLY A 80 14.20 11.09 -2.78
CA GLY A 80 14.28 11.87 -4.01
C GLY A 80 13.45 11.33 -5.18
N THR A 81 12.68 10.25 -4.99
CA THR A 81 11.73 9.74 -6.00
C THR A 81 10.50 10.64 -6.03
N THR A 82 10.10 11.07 -7.21
CA THR A 82 8.88 11.87 -7.41
C THR A 82 7.77 10.97 -7.94
N ILE A 83 6.58 11.05 -7.33
CA ILE A 83 5.42 10.28 -7.76
C ILE A 83 4.34 11.24 -8.22
N SER A 84 3.91 11.08 -9.47
CA SER A 84 2.82 11.87 -10.03
C SER A 84 1.46 11.34 -9.63
N THR A 85 0.45 12.21 -9.71
CA THR A 85 -0.97 11.82 -9.55
C THR A 85 -1.45 10.79 -10.58
N THR A 86 -0.81 10.74 -11.75
CA THR A 86 -1.10 9.78 -12.83
C THR A 86 -0.44 8.41 -12.62
N GLY A 87 0.36 8.25 -11.55
CA GLY A 87 1.08 7.02 -11.26
C GLY A 87 2.35 6.83 -12.08
N LEU A 88 3.01 7.92 -12.45
CA LEU A 88 4.35 7.89 -12.99
C LEU A 88 5.33 8.10 -11.83
N VAL A 89 6.20 7.12 -11.61
CA VAL A 89 7.23 7.14 -10.58
C VAL A 89 8.55 7.49 -11.24
N THR A 90 9.10 8.65 -10.91
CA THR A 90 10.41 9.10 -11.38
C THR A 90 11.42 8.88 -10.26
N ALA A 91 12.31 7.91 -10.43
CA ALA A 91 13.39 7.68 -9.49
C ALA A 91 14.39 8.85 -9.48
N LYS A 92 15.23 8.89 -8.45
CA LYS A 92 16.32 9.89 -8.34
C LYS A 92 17.26 9.86 -9.55
N ASP A 93 17.45 8.69 -10.15
CA ASP A 93 18.31 8.49 -11.32
C ASP A 93 17.67 8.97 -12.63
N GLY A 94 16.45 9.51 -12.59
CA GLY A 94 15.69 9.95 -13.75
C GLY A 94 14.94 8.83 -14.48
N THR A 95 15.09 7.57 -14.05
CA THR A 95 14.31 6.45 -14.57
C THR A 95 12.84 6.60 -14.19
N THR A 96 11.98 6.55 -15.20
CA THR A 96 10.53 6.64 -15.03
C THR A 96 9.90 5.26 -15.14
N THR A 97 8.94 4.97 -14.27
CA THR A 97 8.19 3.72 -14.29
C THR A 97 6.72 4.00 -14.03
N GLN A 98 5.86 3.51 -14.91
CA GLN A 98 4.42 3.59 -14.74
C GLN A 98 3.95 2.48 -13.81
N ILE A 99 3.24 2.84 -12.73
CA ILE A 99 2.56 1.87 -11.86
C ILE A 99 1.18 1.53 -12.44
N ASN A 100 0.87 0.23 -12.42
CA ASN A 100 -0.41 -0.31 -12.83
C ASN A 100 -1.31 -0.56 -11.63
N GLU A 101 -2.59 -0.84 -11.90
CA GLU A 101 -3.58 -1.15 -10.89
C GLU A 101 -3.14 -2.30 -9.96
N GLY A 102 -3.13 -2.03 -8.66
CA GLY A 102 -2.68 -2.96 -7.63
C GLY A 102 -1.16 -3.04 -7.44
N ASP A 103 -0.38 -2.24 -8.17
CA ASP A 103 1.05 -2.07 -7.87
C ASP A 103 1.23 -1.21 -6.61
N HIS A 104 2.27 -1.52 -5.83
CA HIS A 104 2.62 -0.85 -4.59
C HIS A 104 3.98 -0.18 -4.71
N VAL A 105 4.10 1.02 -4.15
CA VAL A 105 5.35 1.76 -4.03
C VAL A 105 5.58 2.04 -2.56
N SER A 106 6.65 1.49 -2.01
CA SER A 106 7.07 1.80 -0.64
C SER A 106 7.46 3.27 -0.49
N LEU A 107 7.43 3.79 0.74
CA LEU A 107 7.94 5.14 1.05
C LEU A 107 9.43 5.32 0.74
N SER A 108 10.18 4.21 0.57
CA SER A 108 11.56 4.20 0.10
C SER A 108 11.68 4.15 -1.43
N GLY A 109 10.57 4.30 -2.18
CA GLY A 109 10.52 4.32 -3.64
C GLY A 109 10.74 2.97 -4.33
N ARG A 110 10.78 1.85 -3.59
CA ARG A 110 10.78 0.52 -4.21
C ARG A 110 9.38 0.21 -4.74
N VAL A 111 9.29 -0.05 -6.03
CA VAL A 111 8.08 -0.49 -6.72
C VAL A 111 7.98 -2.01 -6.62
N THR A 112 6.84 -2.49 -6.13
CA THR A 112 6.47 -3.91 -6.09
C THR A 112 5.26 -4.08 -7.00
N SER A 113 5.48 -4.68 -8.17
CA SER A 113 4.39 -4.91 -9.11
C SER A 113 3.61 -6.17 -8.75
N ARG A 114 2.31 -6.16 -9.03
CA ARG A 114 1.44 -7.32 -8.79
C ARG A 114 1.89 -8.54 -9.60
N ARG A 115 2.41 -8.31 -10.81
CA ARG A 115 2.97 -9.37 -11.67
C ARG A 115 4.19 -10.04 -11.04
N ALA A 116 5.12 -9.24 -10.50
CA ALA A 116 6.31 -9.78 -9.84
C ALA A 116 5.95 -10.65 -8.62
N ILE A 117 4.93 -10.24 -7.83
CA ILE A 117 4.44 -11.05 -6.71
C ILE A 117 3.86 -12.38 -7.22
N MET A 118 3.00 -12.34 -8.24
CA MET A 118 2.39 -13.55 -8.82
C MET A 118 3.43 -14.53 -9.38
N GLU A 119 4.45 -14.02 -10.05
CA GLU A 119 5.54 -14.84 -10.60
C GLU A 119 6.36 -15.47 -9.48
N ALA A 120 6.72 -14.71 -8.45
CA ALA A 120 7.45 -15.21 -7.29
C ALA A 120 6.64 -16.29 -6.54
N ASP A 121 5.34 -16.07 -6.32
CA ASP A 121 4.46 -17.03 -5.68
C ASP A 121 4.30 -18.31 -6.52
N SER A 122 4.24 -18.17 -7.85
CA SER A 122 4.16 -19.31 -8.76
C SER A 122 5.44 -20.15 -8.72
N ILE A 123 6.60 -19.49 -8.71
CA ILE A 123 7.90 -20.16 -8.57
C ILE A 123 7.99 -20.85 -7.20
N ALA A 124 7.61 -20.17 -6.12
CA ALA A 124 7.61 -20.73 -4.77
C ALA A 124 6.68 -21.94 -4.64
N LYS A 125 5.51 -21.90 -5.29
CA LYS A 125 4.58 -23.03 -5.32
C LYS A 125 5.13 -24.21 -6.11
N ILE A 126 5.81 -23.94 -7.22
CA ILE A 126 6.53 -24.95 -8.00
C ILE A 126 7.64 -25.60 -7.17
N THR A 127 8.51 -24.80 -6.55
CA THR A 127 9.64 -25.32 -5.78
C THR A 127 9.20 -26.09 -4.55
N SER A 128 8.17 -25.61 -3.83
CA SER A 128 7.59 -26.33 -2.70
C SER A 128 6.92 -27.65 -3.13
N TYR A 129 6.21 -27.66 -4.26
CA TYR A 129 5.66 -28.89 -4.80
C TYR A 129 6.74 -29.90 -5.20
N ASP A 130 7.83 -29.44 -5.82
CA ASP A 130 8.97 -30.28 -6.20
C ASP A 130 9.73 -30.81 -4.98
N ALA A 131 9.87 -30.01 -3.93
CA ALA A 131 10.45 -30.45 -2.66
C ALA A 131 9.59 -31.53 -1.98
N LEU A 132 8.26 -31.39 -2.00
CA LEU A 132 7.32 -32.37 -1.42
C LEU A 132 7.20 -33.64 -2.28
N HIS A 133 7.46 -33.55 -3.57
CA HIS A 133 7.26 -34.63 -4.53
C HIS A 133 8.42 -34.78 -5.51
N PRO A 134 9.61 -35.18 -5.02
CA PRO A 134 10.78 -35.32 -5.87
C PRO A 134 10.50 -36.30 -7.02
N GLY A 135 10.72 -35.83 -8.26
CA GLY A 135 10.62 -36.65 -9.47
C GLY A 135 9.20 -36.93 -9.99
N LYS A 136 8.12 -36.54 -9.30
CA LYS A 136 6.75 -36.73 -9.83
C LYS A 136 6.50 -35.90 -11.09
N ARG A 137 7.05 -34.69 -11.20
CA ARG A 137 6.88 -33.84 -12.40
C ARG A 137 7.50 -34.45 -13.64
N LYS A 138 8.74 -34.95 -13.55
CA LYS A 138 9.40 -35.66 -14.66
C LYS A 138 8.57 -36.85 -15.15
N LYS A 139 8.05 -37.67 -14.22
CA LYS A 139 7.16 -38.80 -14.57
C LYS A 139 5.86 -38.35 -15.24
N MET A 140 5.26 -37.26 -14.79
CA MET A 140 4.04 -36.70 -15.38
C MET A 140 4.30 -36.10 -16.77
N GLU A 141 5.43 -35.43 -16.95
CA GLU A 141 5.85 -34.85 -18.24
C GLU A 141 6.13 -35.94 -19.27
N GLU A 142 6.91 -36.97 -18.91
CA GLU A 142 7.13 -38.14 -19.75
C GLU A 142 5.82 -38.86 -20.10
N ALA A 143 4.87 -38.95 -19.16
CA ALA A 143 3.56 -39.53 -19.41
C ALA A 143 2.70 -38.66 -20.35
N ARG A 144 2.82 -37.32 -20.28
CA ARG A 144 2.13 -36.41 -21.21
C ARG A 144 2.73 -36.50 -22.60
N GLU A 145 4.05 -36.50 -22.74
CA GLU A 145 4.71 -36.69 -24.03
C GLU A 145 4.37 -38.03 -24.68
N LYS A 146 4.37 -39.12 -23.91
CA LYS A 146 3.97 -40.44 -24.42
C LYS A 146 2.52 -40.43 -24.89
N LYS A 147 1.62 -39.75 -24.17
CA LYS A 147 0.21 -39.59 -24.56
C LYS A 147 0.05 -38.72 -25.81
N GLU A 148 0.81 -37.63 -25.93
CA GLU A 148 0.78 -36.75 -27.11
C GLU A 148 1.32 -37.45 -28.35
N LYS A 149 2.46 -38.15 -28.23
CA LYS A 149 3.00 -39.00 -29.31
C LYS A 149 2.02 -40.09 -29.72
N ALA A 150 1.30 -40.71 -28.76
CA ALA A 150 0.27 -41.69 -29.07
C ALA A 150 -0.96 -41.08 -29.77
N LYS A 151 -1.37 -39.86 -29.40
CA LYS A 151 -2.47 -39.14 -30.07
C LYS A 151 -2.11 -38.78 -31.51
N LEU A 152 -0.91 -38.22 -31.72
CA LEU A 152 -0.41 -37.87 -33.04
C LEU A 152 -0.33 -39.09 -33.97
N LYS A 153 0.22 -40.22 -33.49
CA LYS A 153 0.24 -41.47 -34.27
C LYS A 153 -1.17 -41.96 -34.64
N ARG A 154 -2.12 -41.91 -33.71
CA ARG A 154 -3.53 -42.27 -33.97
C ARG A 154 -4.20 -41.33 -34.97
N GLU A 155 -3.88 -40.04 -34.94
CA GLU A 155 -4.40 -39.07 -35.89
C GLU A 155 -3.81 -39.28 -37.29
N GLU A 156 -2.51 -39.51 -37.40
CA GLU A 156 -1.86 -39.88 -38.66
C GLU A 156 -2.42 -41.18 -39.25
N GLU A 157 -2.60 -42.22 -38.43
CA GLU A 157 -3.21 -43.49 -38.85
C GLU A 157 -4.65 -43.29 -39.32
N LYS A 158 -5.45 -42.47 -38.63
CA LYS A 158 -6.80 -42.11 -39.06
C LYS A 158 -6.80 -41.34 -40.37
N ILE A 159 -5.86 -40.41 -40.58
CA ILE A 159 -5.72 -39.66 -41.84
C ILE A 159 -5.35 -40.61 -42.99
N LYS A 160 -4.34 -41.46 -42.79
CA LYS A 160 -3.92 -42.47 -43.77
C LYS A 160 -5.04 -43.46 -44.09
N ALA A 161 -5.83 -43.88 -43.10
CA ALA A 161 -6.97 -44.77 -43.30
C ALA A 161 -8.10 -44.09 -44.09
N LYS A 162 -8.40 -42.83 -43.80
CA LYS A 162 -9.38 -42.03 -44.55
C LYS A 162 -8.93 -41.82 -46.00
N GLU A 163 -7.66 -41.54 -46.25
CA GLU A 163 -7.11 -41.37 -47.60
C GLU A 163 -7.16 -42.69 -48.40
N LYS A 164 -6.80 -43.82 -47.79
CA LYS A 164 -6.92 -45.15 -48.42
C LYS A 164 -8.38 -45.53 -48.70
N ALA A 165 -9.30 -45.20 -47.80
CA ALA A 165 -10.73 -45.43 -48.01
C ALA A 165 -11.30 -44.56 -49.13
N ALA A 166 -10.84 -43.32 -49.27
CA ALA A 166 -11.21 -42.43 -50.38
C ALA A 166 -10.65 -42.94 -51.73
N LYS A 167 -9.40 -43.43 -51.75
CA LYS A 167 -8.79 -44.03 -52.95
C LYS A 167 -9.45 -45.34 -53.40
N ARG A 168 -10.01 -46.13 -52.48
CA ARG A 168 -10.75 -47.37 -52.80
C ARG A 168 -12.19 -47.15 -53.29
N LYS A 169 -12.75 -45.94 -53.10
CA LYS A 169 -14.10 -45.57 -53.53
C LYS A 169 -14.14 -44.81 -54.87
N ARG A 170 -12.97 -44.52 -55.44
CA ARG A 170 -12.79 -44.03 -56.81
C ARG A 170 -12.42 -45.22 -57.69
#